data_AF-A0A6A0AJX1-F1
#
_entry.id   AF-A0A6A0AJX1-F1
#
_cell.length_a   1.000
_cell.length_b   1.000
_cell.length_c   1.000
_cell.angle_alpha   90.00
_cell.angle_beta   90.00
_cell.angle_gamma   90.00
#
_symmetry.space_group_name_H-M   'P 1'
#
loop_
_entity.id
_entity.type
_entity.pdbx_description
1 polymer ?
#
loop_
_entity_poly.entity_id
_entity_poly.type
_entity_poly.pdbx_seq_one_letter_code
_entity_poly.pdbx_strand_id
1 'polypeptide(L)'
;MAQPYRTARVAPNVTRTLRGAWVNTAPFPAFGGWTASVAASSPPEVQLATLTFFAYLTSPNNSWADVLDVSGSVDPFRQQHLDPANIDRWTAAGYDQGTTLQYLSALSVAMSSPNVALDFRMALMAPGGARAFLEIAYASLAGGATNALVALDTSFVQAETDTIQLLANPNPLVRPSCAGG
;
A
#
# COMPACT_ATOMS: atom_id res chain seq x y z
N MET A 1 29.18 13.11 -12.02
CA MET A 1 28.64 12.30 -10.90
C MET A 1 27.24 11.87 -11.29
N ALA A 2 27.02 10.61 -11.64
CA ALA A 2 25.70 10.09 -12.03
C ALA A 2 24.88 9.78 -10.77
N GLN A 3 23.63 10.23 -10.72
CA GLN A 3 22.78 10.07 -9.55
C GLN A 3 22.33 8.61 -9.35
N PRO A 4 22.31 8.09 -8.11
CA PRO A 4 22.17 6.65 -7.83
C PRO A 4 20.75 6.08 -7.95
N TYR A 5 19.74 6.86 -8.36
CA TYR A 5 18.32 6.46 -8.27
C TYR A 5 17.74 5.79 -9.54
N ARG A 6 18.55 5.42 -10.54
CA ARG A 6 18.04 4.86 -11.80
C ARG A 6 18.59 3.45 -12.04
N THR A 7 18.07 2.46 -11.33
CA THR A 7 18.28 1.04 -11.69
C THR A 7 17.43 0.69 -12.90
N ALA A 8 17.79 1.20 -14.05
CA ALA A 8 17.25 0.69 -15.29
C ALA A 8 17.97 -0.63 -15.63
N ARG A 9 17.22 -1.64 -16.04
CA ARG A 9 17.79 -2.89 -16.56
C ARG A 9 17.69 -2.89 -18.08
N VAL A 10 18.66 -3.51 -18.74
CA VAL A 10 18.54 -3.85 -20.17
C VAL A 10 17.49 -4.93 -20.26
N ALA A 11 16.41 -4.69 -21.01
CA ALA A 11 15.32 -5.64 -21.12
C ALA A 11 15.78 -6.91 -21.86
N PRO A 12 15.76 -8.09 -21.21
CA PRO A 12 15.89 -9.34 -21.93
C PRO A 12 14.53 -9.59 -22.60
N ASN A 13 14.49 -9.48 -23.93
CA ASN A 13 13.35 -9.89 -24.79
C ASN A 13 12.19 -8.89 -25.02
N VAL A 14 12.40 -7.58 -24.87
CA VAL A 14 11.42 -6.59 -25.39
C VAL A 14 11.74 -6.27 -26.85
N THR A 15 11.13 -7.00 -27.78
CA THR A 15 11.40 -6.92 -29.23
C THR A 15 10.81 -5.68 -29.91
N ARG A 16 10.28 -4.68 -29.19
CA ARG A 16 9.58 -3.54 -29.82
C ARG A 16 10.05 -2.14 -29.42
N THR A 17 11.11 -1.99 -28.64
CA THR A 17 11.65 -0.66 -28.33
C THR A 17 13.17 -0.69 -28.33
N LEU A 18 13.76 -0.15 -29.42
CA LEU A 18 15.13 0.35 -29.59
C LEU A 18 16.25 -0.41 -28.86
N ARG A 19 17.14 -1.08 -29.61
CA ARG A 19 18.41 -1.63 -29.09
C ARG A 19 19.11 -0.59 -28.20
N GLY A 20 19.36 -0.93 -26.93
CA GLY A 20 20.02 -0.04 -25.96
C GLY A 20 19.08 0.80 -25.10
N ALA A 21 17.75 0.63 -25.21
CA ALA A 21 16.80 1.28 -24.33
C ALA A 21 16.85 0.73 -22.90
N TRP A 22 16.87 1.65 -21.95
CA TRP A 22 16.81 1.39 -20.52
C TRP A 22 15.34 1.25 -20.08
N VAL A 23 14.96 0.11 -19.49
CA VAL A 23 13.62 -0.07 -18.94
C VAL A 23 13.61 0.33 -17.48
N ASN A 24 12.74 1.28 -17.13
CA ASN A 24 12.41 1.59 -15.75
C ASN A 24 11.37 0.57 -15.27
N THR A 25 11.67 -0.15 -14.19
CA THR A 25 10.73 -1.06 -13.53
C THR A 25 10.39 -0.50 -12.17
N ALA A 26 9.11 -0.21 -11.94
CA ALA A 26 8.58 0.28 -10.68
C ALA A 26 7.55 -0.75 -10.16
N PRO A 27 7.93 -1.60 -9.20
CA PRO A 27 6.97 -2.47 -8.53
C PRO A 27 5.90 -1.63 -7.85
N PHE A 28 4.63 -1.99 -8.05
CA PHE A 28 3.49 -1.33 -7.43
C PHE A 28 2.83 -2.30 -6.44
N PRO A 29 3.15 -2.23 -5.13
CA PRO A 29 2.39 -2.92 -4.10
C PRO A 29 1.02 -2.24 -3.99
N ALA A 30 0.08 -2.71 -4.81
CA ALA A 30 -1.29 -2.21 -4.82
C ALA A 30 -1.91 -2.31 -3.42
N PHE A 31 -2.90 -1.44 -3.15
CA PHE A 31 -3.65 -1.41 -1.90
C PHE A 31 -4.08 -2.81 -1.44
N GLY A 32 -3.55 -3.27 -0.32
CA GLY A 32 -3.85 -4.60 0.19
C GLY A 32 -3.33 -4.76 1.61
N GLY A 33 -4.23 -4.69 2.59
CA GLY A 33 -3.92 -4.95 3.98
C GLY A 33 -4.57 -3.97 4.94
N TRP A 34 -4.93 -4.50 6.11
CA TRP A 34 -5.39 -3.70 7.24
C TRP A 34 -4.19 -3.29 8.07
N THR A 35 -4.19 -2.05 8.57
CA THR A 35 -3.18 -1.57 9.51
C THR A 35 -3.84 -1.28 10.84
N ALA A 36 -3.13 -1.57 11.92
CA ALA A 36 -3.56 -1.25 13.27
C ALA A 36 -2.94 0.10 13.68
N SER A 37 -3.76 1.00 14.22
CA SER A 37 -3.35 2.36 14.59
C SER A 37 -3.90 2.72 15.97
N VAL A 38 -3.16 3.55 16.70
CA VAL A 38 -3.57 4.07 18.01
C VAL A 38 -4.14 5.47 17.82
N ALA A 39 -5.32 5.74 18.40
CA ALA A 39 -5.92 7.06 18.33
C ALA A 39 -5.11 8.06 19.16
N ALA A 40 -4.70 9.17 18.53
CA ALA A 40 -3.90 10.21 19.19
C ALA A 40 -4.65 10.90 20.35
N SER A 41 -5.98 10.89 20.32
CA SER A 41 -6.84 11.46 21.37
C SER A 41 -7.04 10.56 22.58
N SER A 42 -6.59 9.30 22.53
CA SER A 42 -6.72 8.38 23.67
C SER A 42 -5.80 8.79 24.83
N PRO A 43 -6.19 8.52 26.09
CA PRO A 43 -5.30 8.71 27.24
C PRO A 43 -3.97 7.94 27.08
N PRO A 44 -2.84 8.44 27.62
CA PRO A 44 -1.52 7.82 27.45
C PRO A 44 -1.48 6.33 27.85
N GLU A 45 -2.17 5.96 28.93
CA GLU A 45 -2.28 4.58 29.41
C GLU A 45 -3.01 3.67 28.40
N VAL A 46 -4.04 4.19 27.72
CA VAL A 46 -4.77 3.47 26.67
C VAL A 46 -3.91 3.33 25.43
N GLN A 47 -3.15 4.37 25.08
CA GLN A 47 -2.21 4.32 23.96
C GLN A 47 -1.16 3.22 24.18
N LEU A 48 -0.56 3.18 25.38
CA LEU A 48 0.43 2.18 25.76
C LEU A 48 -0.15 0.77 25.77
N ALA A 49 -1.34 0.58 26.36
CA ALA A 49 -2.02 -0.71 26.38
C ALA A 49 -2.33 -1.21 24.95
N THR A 50 -2.81 -0.33 24.08
CA THR A 50 -3.11 -0.65 22.68
C THR A 50 -1.84 -1.02 21.90
N LEU A 51 -0.76 -0.25 22.07
CA LEU A 51 0.53 -0.56 21.45
C LEU A 51 1.08 -1.92 21.92
N THR A 52 0.97 -2.19 23.23
CA THR A 52 1.39 -3.47 23.82
C THR A 52 0.60 -4.64 23.25
N PHE A 53 -0.72 -4.46 23.09
CA PHE A 53 -1.58 -5.46 22.47
C PHE A 53 -1.19 -5.73 21.00
N PHE A 54 -0.92 -4.69 20.20
CA PHE A 54 -0.45 -4.87 18.83
C PHE A 54 0.93 -5.53 18.75
N ALA A 55 1.84 -5.21 19.68
CA ALA A 55 3.14 -5.87 19.78
C ALA A 55 2.99 -7.36 20.12
N TYR A 56 2.04 -7.72 21.00
CA TYR A 56 1.70 -9.10 21.31
C TYR A 56 1.12 -9.83 20.10
N LEU A 57 0.06 -9.29 19.48
CA LEU A 57 -0.58 -9.88 18.31
C LEU A 57 0.42 -10.13 17.19
N THR A 58 1.24 -9.13 16.91
CA THR A 58 2.20 -9.24 15.83
C THR A 58 3.46 -10.00 16.25
N SER A 59 3.63 -10.45 17.50
CA SER A 59 4.88 -11.09 17.97
C SER A 59 5.34 -12.24 17.07
N PRO A 60 6.65 -12.57 17.01
CA PRO A 60 7.15 -13.58 16.08
C PRO A 60 6.40 -14.91 16.09
N ASN A 61 5.99 -15.40 17.26
CA ASN A 61 5.25 -16.65 17.37
C ASN A 61 3.83 -16.54 16.83
N ASN A 62 3.10 -15.48 17.22
CA ASN A 62 1.73 -15.25 16.78
C ASN A 62 1.68 -14.96 15.27
N SER A 63 2.61 -14.15 14.77
CA SER A 63 2.69 -13.82 13.34
C SER A 63 2.95 -15.04 12.45
N TRP A 64 3.74 -16.01 12.94
CA TRP A 64 3.94 -17.28 12.23
C TRP A 64 2.69 -18.15 12.24
N ALA A 65 1.94 -18.17 13.36
CA ALA A 65 0.67 -18.88 13.40
C ALA A 65 -0.34 -18.28 12.41
N ASP A 66 -0.45 -16.95 12.37
CA ASP A 66 -1.39 -16.25 11.49
C ASP A 66 -1.05 -16.41 10.00
N VAL A 67 0.23 -16.26 9.63
CA VAL A 67 0.65 -16.28 8.21
C VAL A 67 0.66 -17.69 7.61
N LEU A 68 0.75 -18.73 8.44
CA LEU A 68 0.76 -20.14 8.00
C LEU A 68 -0.64 -20.77 8.05
N ASP A 69 -1.64 -20.06 8.59
CA ASP A 69 -3.02 -20.51 8.54
C ASP A 69 -3.57 -20.37 7.12
N VAL A 70 -3.68 -21.50 6.43
CA VAL A 70 -4.22 -21.57 5.06
C VAL A 70 -5.69 -21.18 4.96
N SER A 71 -6.42 -21.18 6.08
CA SER A 71 -7.80 -20.67 6.15
C SER A 71 -7.87 -19.17 6.43
N GLY A 72 -6.74 -18.58 6.87
CA GLY A 72 -6.59 -17.16 7.09
C GLY A 72 -6.39 -16.37 5.79
N SER A 73 -6.52 -15.05 5.91
CA SER A 73 -6.29 -14.08 4.83
C SER A 73 -5.10 -13.17 5.14
N VAL A 74 -4.10 -13.71 5.84
CA VAL A 74 -2.94 -12.97 6.35
C VAL A 74 -1.73 -13.21 5.45
N ASP A 75 -1.37 -12.20 4.67
CA ASP A 75 -0.16 -12.21 3.86
C ASP A 75 1.12 -11.98 4.71
N PRO A 76 2.32 -12.31 4.20
CA PRO A 76 3.58 -12.01 4.87
C PRO A 76 3.73 -10.52 5.22
N PHE A 77 3.76 -10.22 6.52
CA PHE A 77 3.90 -8.84 7.03
C PHE A 77 5.16 -8.58 7.87
N ARG A 78 6.04 -9.58 8.05
CA ARG A 78 7.34 -9.44 8.74
C ARG A 78 8.50 -9.86 7.84
N GLN A 79 9.66 -9.23 8.03
CA GLN A 79 10.89 -9.56 7.29
C GLN A 79 11.26 -11.05 7.40
N GLN A 80 11.15 -11.65 8.59
CA GLN A 80 11.44 -13.07 8.79
C GLN A 80 10.56 -14.01 7.95
N HIS A 81 9.34 -13.58 7.57
CA HIS A 81 8.44 -14.37 6.73
C HIS A 81 8.96 -14.46 5.29
N LEU A 82 9.72 -13.44 4.86
CA LEU A 82 10.31 -13.33 3.53
C LEU A 82 11.73 -13.94 3.46
N ASP A 83 12.33 -14.29 4.61
CA ASP A 83 13.67 -14.85 4.67
C ASP A 83 13.66 -16.30 4.16
N PRO A 84 14.39 -16.62 3.07
CA PRO A 84 14.46 -17.97 2.54
C PRO A 84 15.03 -19.00 3.53
N ALA A 85 15.77 -18.57 4.56
CA ALA A 85 16.23 -19.45 5.64
C ALA A 85 15.07 -20.07 6.45
N ASN A 86 13.87 -19.50 6.37
CA ASN A 86 12.67 -20.00 7.06
C ASN A 86 11.75 -20.84 6.16
N ILE A 87 12.19 -21.26 4.97
CA ILE A 87 11.36 -22.02 4.02
C ILE A 87 10.78 -23.31 4.62
N ASP A 88 11.50 -23.94 5.55
CA ASP A 88 11.06 -25.17 6.23
C ASP A 88 9.75 -24.97 7.03
N ARG A 89 9.49 -23.75 7.53
CA ARG A 89 8.24 -23.44 8.23
C ARG A 89 7.05 -23.45 7.27
N TRP A 90 7.25 -22.93 6.06
CA TRP A 90 6.23 -22.90 5.02
C TRP A 90 5.93 -24.30 4.50
N THR A 91 6.96 -25.10 4.21
CA THR A 91 6.77 -26.46 3.71
C THR A 91 6.16 -27.37 4.77
N ALA A 92 6.52 -27.21 6.04
CA ALA A 92 5.88 -27.91 7.16
C ALA A 92 4.38 -27.58 7.31
N ALA A 93 3.96 -26.37 6.92
CA ALA A 93 2.56 -25.95 6.87
C ALA A 93 1.83 -26.41 5.59
N GLY A 94 2.52 -27.11 4.68
CA GLY A 94 1.93 -27.70 3.47
C GLY A 94 2.06 -26.85 2.20
N TYR A 95 2.84 -25.76 2.23
CA TYR A 95 3.10 -24.95 1.04
C TYR A 95 4.15 -25.61 0.13
N ASP A 96 3.98 -25.47 -1.20
CA ASP A 96 4.97 -25.93 -2.17
C ASP A 96 6.24 -25.07 -2.13
N GLN A 97 7.39 -25.72 -1.93
CA GLN A 97 8.67 -25.03 -1.76
C GLN A 97 9.03 -24.12 -2.94
N GLY A 98 8.87 -24.60 -4.18
CA GLY A 98 9.29 -23.85 -5.37
C GLY A 98 8.45 -22.61 -5.58
N THR A 99 7.13 -22.76 -5.49
CA THR A 99 6.16 -21.68 -5.65
C THR A 99 6.29 -20.66 -4.51
N THR A 100 6.46 -21.12 -3.27
CA THR A 100 6.65 -20.23 -2.12
C THR A 100 7.93 -19.42 -2.24
N LEU A 101 9.07 -20.03 -2.60
CA LEU A 101 10.31 -19.28 -2.80
C LEU A 101 10.19 -18.23 -3.90
N GLN A 102 9.50 -18.55 -5.00
CA GLN A 102 9.24 -17.58 -6.07
C GLN A 102 8.40 -16.40 -5.58
N TYR A 103 7.31 -16.67 -4.85
CA TYR A 103 6.44 -15.64 -4.29
C TYR A 103 7.16 -14.74 -3.27
N LEU A 104 7.83 -15.33 -2.27
CA LEU A 104 8.55 -14.59 -1.23
C LEU A 104 9.69 -13.76 -1.83
N SER A 105 10.40 -14.29 -2.82
CA SER A 105 11.45 -13.57 -3.54
C SER A 105 10.89 -12.39 -4.33
N ALA A 106 9.77 -12.57 -5.04
CA ALA A 106 9.12 -11.50 -5.77
C ALA A 106 8.67 -10.36 -4.84
N LEU A 107 8.08 -10.69 -3.69
CA LEU A 107 7.73 -9.72 -2.66
C LEU A 107 8.95 -8.99 -2.10
N SER A 108 10.00 -9.73 -1.73
CA SER A 108 11.23 -9.15 -1.18
C SER A 108 11.87 -8.16 -2.18
N VAL A 109 11.95 -8.54 -3.46
CA VAL A 109 12.51 -7.68 -4.52
C VAL A 109 11.63 -6.45 -4.75
N ALA A 110 10.31 -6.60 -4.73
CA ALA A 110 9.38 -5.49 -4.88
C ALA A 110 9.52 -4.48 -3.72
N MET A 111 9.55 -4.96 -2.48
CA MET A 111 9.67 -4.12 -1.28
C MET A 111 11.04 -3.48 -1.12
N SER A 112 12.12 -4.12 -1.58
CA SER A 112 13.47 -3.55 -1.56
C SER A 112 13.78 -2.65 -2.76
N SER A 113 12.85 -2.50 -3.70
CA SER A 113 13.09 -1.71 -4.91
C SER A 113 13.19 -0.22 -4.58
N PRO A 114 14.25 0.48 -5.03
CA PRO A 114 14.34 1.94 -4.87
C PRO A 114 13.27 2.69 -5.69
N ASN A 115 12.68 2.02 -6.69
CA ASN A 115 11.64 2.56 -7.56
C ASN A 115 10.25 2.04 -7.19
N VAL A 116 10.05 1.54 -5.96
CA VAL A 116 8.73 1.10 -5.52
C VAL A 116 7.73 2.25 -5.62
N ALA A 117 6.67 2.05 -6.39
CA ALA A 117 5.58 3.01 -6.52
C ALA A 117 4.61 2.75 -5.38
N LEU A 118 4.62 3.59 -4.35
CA LEU A 118 3.66 3.48 -3.27
C LEU A 118 2.30 3.99 -3.73
N ASP A 119 1.24 3.35 -3.23
CA ASP A 119 -0.11 3.85 -3.42
C ASP A 119 -0.28 5.22 -2.75
N PHE A 120 -1.13 6.07 -3.34
CA PHE A 120 -1.32 7.43 -2.86
C PHE A 120 -2.07 7.43 -1.53
N ARG A 121 -1.39 7.84 -0.46
CA ARG A 121 -1.97 7.96 0.89
C ARG A 121 -2.65 9.32 1.04
N MET A 122 -3.79 9.52 0.39
CA MET A 122 -4.57 10.75 0.55
C MET A 122 -5.29 10.72 1.91
N ALA A 123 -4.78 11.54 2.84
CA ALA A 123 -5.14 11.52 4.26
C ALA A 123 -6.55 12.06 4.57
N LEU A 124 -7.10 12.93 3.71
CA LEU A 124 -8.48 13.35 3.85
C LEU A 124 -9.23 13.23 2.54
N MET A 125 -10.24 12.39 2.59
CA MET A 125 -11.20 12.24 1.52
C MET A 125 -12.52 12.74 2.08
N ALA A 126 -13.05 13.78 1.44
CA ALA A 126 -14.48 13.93 1.27
C ALA A 126 -15.12 12.53 0.98
N PRO A 127 -16.37 12.27 1.39
CA PRO A 127 -16.90 10.91 1.52
C PRO A 127 -16.66 10.06 0.27
N GLY A 128 -15.77 9.06 0.36
CA GLY A 128 -15.51 8.13 -0.76
C GLY A 128 -14.09 7.53 -0.89
N GLY A 129 -13.06 8.13 -0.29
CA GLY A 129 -11.69 7.58 -0.37
C GLY A 129 -11.03 7.70 -1.76
N ALA A 130 -9.72 7.39 -1.85
CA ALA A 130 -8.92 7.34 -3.09
C ALA A 130 -9.61 6.60 -4.24
N ARG A 131 -10.42 5.62 -3.84
CA ARG A 131 -11.31 4.80 -4.63
C ARG A 131 -12.38 5.59 -5.39
N ALA A 132 -12.98 6.63 -4.80
CA ALA A 132 -13.99 7.45 -5.47
C ALA A 132 -13.45 8.13 -6.73
N PHE A 133 -12.18 8.55 -6.74
CA PHE A 133 -11.55 9.12 -7.95
C PHE A 133 -11.55 8.13 -9.12
N LEU A 134 -11.13 6.90 -8.85
CA LEU A 134 -11.07 5.83 -9.84
C LEU A 134 -12.47 5.38 -10.26
N GLU A 135 -13.42 5.32 -9.32
CA GLU A 135 -14.81 4.92 -9.61
C GLU A 135 -15.55 5.98 -10.44
N ILE A 136 -15.36 7.28 -10.17
CA ILE A 136 -15.92 8.37 -10.99
C ILE A 136 -15.34 8.34 -12.40
N ALA A 137 -14.02 8.15 -12.52
CA ALA A 137 -13.36 8.03 -13.82
C ALA A 137 -13.87 6.83 -14.61
N TYR A 138 -14.00 5.69 -13.94
CA TYR A 138 -14.52 4.47 -14.53
C TYR A 138 -15.97 4.64 -14.98
N ALA A 139 -16.84 5.23 -14.15
CA ALA A 139 -18.23 5.53 -14.52
C ALA A 139 -18.31 6.47 -15.73
N SER A 140 -17.38 7.43 -15.83
CA SER A 140 -17.30 8.40 -16.92
C SER A 140 -16.80 7.80 -18.24
N LEU A 141 -16.22 6.58 -18.24
CA LEU A 141 -15.79 5.90 -19.46
C LEU A 141 -16.95 5.62 -20.42
N ALA A 142 -18.18 5.49 -19.92
CA ALA A 142 -19.38 5.38 -20.76
C ALA A 142 -19.55 6.61 -21.69
N GLY A 143 -19.04 7.77 -21.28
CA GLY A 143 -18.97 9.00 -22.08
C GLY A 143 -17.70 9.13 -22.94
N GLY A 144 -16.82 8.14 -22.94
CA GLY A 144 -15.54 8.14 -23.65
C GLY A 144 -14.35 8.54 -22.78
N ALA A 145 -13.15 8.24 -23.27
CA ALA A 145 -11.90 8.42 -22.54
C ALA A 145 -11.62 9.88 -22.15
N THR A 146 -11.97 10.85 -23.01
CA THR A 146 -11.82 12.28 -22.71
C THR A 146 -12.65 12.68 -21.49
N ASN A 147 -13.89 12.20 -21.37
CA ASN A 147 -14.75 12.52 -20.24
C ASN A 147 -14.22 11.90 -18.95
N ALA A 148 -13.69 10.68 -19.01
CA ALA A 148 -13.01 10.06 -17.87
C ALA A 148 -11.78 10.86 -17.42
N LEU A 149 -10.98 11.38 -18.36
CA LEU A 149 -9.82 12.21 -18.06
C LEU A 149 -10.23 13.56 -17.43
N VAL A 150 -11.25 14.22 -17.96
CA VAL A 150 -11.76 15.49 -17.39
C VAL A 150 -12.34 15.27 -15.98
N ALA A 151 -13.04 14.15 -15.76
CA ALA A 151 -13.60 13.81 -14.46
C ALA A 151 -12.51 13.54 -13.41
N LEU A 152 -11.41 12.87 -13.81
CA LEU A 152 -10.22 12.69 -12.96
C LEU A 152 -9.61 14.05 -12.59
N ASP A 153 -9.34 14.89 -13.59
CA ASP A 153 -8.69 16.19 -13.40
C ASP A 153 -9.50 17.09 -12.46
N THR A 154 -10.81 17.19 -12.69
CA THR A 154 -11.73 17.96 -11.83
C THR A 154 -11.70 17.46 -10.39
N SER A 155 -11.66 16.14 -10.20
CA SER A 155 -11.65 15.55 -8.87
C SER A 155 -10.31 15.78 -8.15
N PHE A 156 -9.19 15.78 -8.87
CA PHE A 156 -7.88 16.13 -8.31
C PHE A 156 -7.82 17.59 -7.85
N VAL A 157 -8.31 18.52 -8.67
CA VAL A 157 -8.38 19.95 -8.31
C VAL A 157 -9.24 20.17 -7.07
N GLN A 158 -10.37 19.45 -6.95
CA GLN A 158 -11.21 19.53 -5.76
C GLN A 158 -10.48 19.00 -4.52
N ALA A 159 -9.77 17.87 -4.64
CA ALA A 159 -9.02 17.31 -3.52
C ALA A 159 -7.87 18.20 -3.05
N GLU A 160 -7.19 18.88 -3.98
CA GLU A 160 -6.18 19.88 -3.65
C GLU A 160 -6.79 21.05 -2.88
N THR A 161 -7.93 21.56 -3.36
CA THR A 161 -8.67 22.65 -2.70
C THR A 161 -9.09 22.27 -1.29
N ASP A 162 -9.68 21.08 -1.12
CA ASP A 162 -10.09 20.56 0.19
C ASP A 162 -8.89 20.42 1.13
N THR A 163 -7.78 19.88 0.63
CA THR A 163 -6.52 19.73 1.39
C THR A 163 -6.01 21.09 1.87
N ILE A 164 -6.01 22.11 1.02
CA ILE A 164 -5.60 23.48 1.40
C ILE A 164 -6.50 24.03 2.52
N GLN A 165 -7.82 23.85 2.42
CA GLN A 165 -8.77 24.27 3.45
C GLN A 165 -8.53 23.57 4.79
N LEU A 166 -8.16 22.29 4.75
CA LEU A 166 -7.88 21.51 5.96
C LEU A 166 -6.53 21.86 6.59
N LEU A 167 -5.50 22.08 5.78
CA LEU A 167 -4.20 22.54 6.27
C LEU A 167 -4.28 23.94 6.90
N ALA A 168 -5.23 24.77 6.44
CA ALA A 168 -5.53 26.05 7.06
C ALA A 168 -6.28 25.91 8.40
N ASN A 169 -6.83 24.73 8.72
CA ASN A 169 -7.46 24.44 10.00
C ASN A 169 -6.42 23.86 10.98
N PRO A 170 -6.14 24.51 12.12
CA PRO A 170 -5.16 24.04 13.10
C PRO A 170 -5.53 22.73 13.80
N ASN A 171 -6.77 22.23 13.65
CA ASN A 171 -7.17 20.90 14.11
C ASN A 171 -8.10 20.19 13.10
N PRO A 172 -7.55 19.64 12.01
CA PRO A 172 -8.33 19.09 10.89
C PRO A 172 -9.02 17.76 11.21
N LEU A 173 -8.74 17.16 12.39
CA LEU A 173 -9.34 15.89 12.83
C LEU A 173 -10.56 16.06 13.74
N VAL A 174 -10.84 17.28 14.22
CA VAL A 174 -12.08 17.59 14.90
C VAL A 174 -13.12 17.89 13.84
N ARG A 175 -14.00 16.92 13.55
CA ARG A 175 -15.25 17.24 12.84
C ARG A 175 -15.92 18.36 13.63
N PRO A 176 -16.44 19.42 12.98
CA PRO A 176 -17.33 20.33 13.67
C PRO A 176 -18.40 19.47 14.31
N SER A 177 -18.60 19.62 15.63
CA SER A 177 -19.71 18.98 16.32
C SER A 177 -20.95 19.22 15.47
N CYS A 178 -21.67 18.16 15.11
CA CYS A 178 -23.01 18.29 14.53
C CYS A 178 -23.84 19.10 15.53
N ALA A 179 -23.88 20.42 15.33
CA ALA A 179 -24.57 21.38 16.16
C ALA A 179 -25.69 21.97 15.29
N GLY A 180 -26.88 21.40 15.48
CA GLY A 180 -28.15 22.05 15.19
C GLY A 180 -28.67 21.93 13.76
N GLY A 181 -29.86 21.32 13.64
CA GLY A 181 -30.72 21.39 12.46
C GLY A 181 -31.43 20.08 12.17
#